data_AF-A0A2H6IUX8-F1
#
_entry.id   AF-A0A2H6IUX8-F1
#
_cell.length_a   1.000
_cell.length_b   1.000
_cell.length_c   1.000
_cell.angle_alpha   90.00
_cell.angle_beta   90.00
_cell.angle_gamma   90.00
#
_symmetry.space_group_name_H-M   'P 1'
#
loop_
_entity.id
_entity.type
_entity.pdbx_description
1 polymer ?
#
loop_
_entity_poly.entity_id
_entity_poly.type
_entity_poly.pdbx_seq_one_letter_code
_entity_poly.pdbx_strand_id
1 'polypeptide(L)'
;MFENAKFSENNAGITATRNGKVVVIPADPANRDYRIVTEGDASLDLGPVTIALYVPPAPAAEEVRAEARRRIMALMNARDERHLQSLILDVTREAVRLQNKKLKYIEDRSNPGWTAREAARAAELEKLDRAIEALRTRSAEMEENPPVDYADDRYWN
;
A
#
# COMPACT_ATOMS: atom_id res chain seq x y z
N MET A 1 -37.16 -16.23 -3.89
CA MET A 1 -36.25 -16.05 -5.03
C MET A 1 -34.98 -15.39 -4.51
N PHE A 2 -33.81 -15.75 -5.05
CA PHE A 2 -32.56 -15.05 -4.73
C PHE A 2 -32.40 -13.84 -5.65
N GLU A 3 -31.98 -12.73 -5.09
CA GLU A 3 -31.73 -11.47 -5.80
C GLU A 3 -30.32 -11.00 -5.48
N ASN A 4 -29.68 -10.28 -6.40
CA ASN A 4 -28.37 -9.63 -6.19
C ASN A 4 -27.27 -10.58 -5.66
N ALA A 5 -27.05 -11.70 -6.37
CA ALA A 5 -25.99 -12.65 -6.03
C ALA A 5 -24.61 -12.16 -6.49
N LYS A 6 -23.60 -12.28 -5.64
CA LYS A 6 -22.20 -11.99 -5.96
C LYS A 6 -21.26 -13.00 -5.29
N PHE A 7 -20.13 -13.31 -5.92
CA PHE A 7 -19.11 -14.13 -5.25
C PHE A 7 -18.53 -13.40 -4.03
N SER A 8 -18.18 -14.18 -3.00
CA SER A 8 -17.37 -13.70 -1.89
C SER A 8 -15.90 -13.59 -2.31
N GLU A 9 -15.09 -12.94 -1.47
CA GLU A 9 -13.64 -12.97 -1.59
C GLU A 9 -13.16 -14.44 -1.73
N ASN A 10 -12.24 -14.67 -2.69
CA ASN A 10 -11.66 -15.98 -3.03
C ASN A 10 -12.63 -17.06 -3.54
N ASN A 11 -13.82 -16.70 -4.04
CA ASN A 11 -14.84 -17.65 -4.51
C ASN A 11 -15.25 -18.70 -3.45
N ALA A 12 -15.06 -18.41 -2.17
CA ALA A 12 -15.41 -19.31 -1.08
C ALA A 12 -16.94 -19.49 -0.90
N GLY A 13 -17.74 -18.60 -1.50
CA GLY A 13 -19.20 -18.65 -1.47
C GLY A 13 -19.84 -17.57 -2.33
N ILE A 14 -21.16 -17.48 -2.22
CA ILE A 14 -22.01 -16.49 -2.87
C ILE A 14 -22.76 -15.73 -1.78
N THR A 15 -22.70 -14.41 -1.81
CA THR A 15 -23.57 -13.54 -1.02
C THR A 15 -24.77 -13.17 -1.88
N ALA A 16 -25.98 -13.46 -1.41
CA ALA A 16 -27.22 -13.14 -2.12
C ALA A 16 -28.26 -12.53 -1.16
N THR A 17 -29.30 -11.90 -1.71
CA THR A 17 -30.45 -11.42 -0.95
C THR A 17 -31.62 -12.39 -1.12
N ARG A 18 -32.21 -12.85 -0.02
CA ARG A 18 -33.42 -13.69 -0.01
C ARG A 18 -34.43 -13.06 0.95
N ASN A 19 -35.60 -12.69 0.43
CA ASN A 19 -36.68 -12.05 1.21
C ASN A 19 -36.20 -10.81 1.99
N GLY A 20 -35.39 -9.95 1.35
CA GLY A 20 -34.84 -8.73 1.95
C GLY A 20 -33.70 -8.95 2.97
N LYS A 21 -33.23 -10.19 3.17
CA LYS A 21 -32.08 -10.50 4.05
C LYS A 21 -30.88 -10.96 3.24
N VAL A 22 -29.70 -10.48 3.62
CA VAL A 22 -28.43 -10.96 3.10
C VAL A 22 -28.16 -12.36 3.65
N VAL A 23 -27.88 -13.30 2.77
CA VAL A 23 -27.50 -14.68 3.08
C VAL A 23 -26.17 -15.01 2.43
N VAL A 24 -25.35 -15.81 3.12
CA VAL A 24 -24.08 -16.32 2.61
C VAL A 24 -24.28 -17.80 2.30
N ILE A 25 -24.02 -18.17 1.05
CA ILE A 25 -24.17 -19.51 0.52
C ILE A 25 -22.76 -20.06 0.27
N PRO A 26 -22.29 -21.06 1.03
CA PRO A 26 -20.99 -21.69 0.80
C PRO A 26 -20.86 -22.22 -0.64
N ALA A 27 -19.65 -22.13 -1.21
CA ALA A 27 -19.35 -22.67 -2.53
C ALA A 27 -19.20 -24.20 -2.48
N ASP A 28 -20.33 -24.89 -2.30
CA ASP A 28 -20.42 -26.33 -2.19
C ASP A 28 -21.45 -26.86 -3.20
N PRO A 29 -21.04 -27.65 -4.20
CA PRO A 29 -21.95 -28.28 -5.16
C PRO A 29 -23.02 -29.18 -4.49
N ALA A 30 -22.79 -29.68 -3.29
CA ALA A 30 -23.81 -30.44 -2.55
C ALA A 30 -24.87 -29.53 -1.88
N ASN A 31 -24.57 -28.23 -1.72
CA ASN A 31 -25.50 -27.28 -1.15
C ASN A 31 -26.62 -26.94 -2.15
N ARG A 32 -27.85 -27.24 -1.76
CA ARG A 32 -29.04 -26.94 -2.57
C ARG A 32 -29.13 -25.46 -2.94
N ASP A 33 -28.89 -24.55 -2.01
CA ASP A 33 -28.98 -23.11 -2.28
C ASP A 33 -27.87 -22.67 -3.26
N TYR A 34 -26.68 -23.28 -3.20
CA TYR A 34 -25.60 -23.02 -4.16
C TYR A 34 -25.98 -23.47 -5.57
N ARG A 35 -26.53 -24.68 -5.70
CA ARG A 35 -27.02 -25.21 -6.98
C ARG A 35 -28.18 -24.42 -7.55
N ILE A 36 -29.15 -24.02 -6.72
CA ILE A 36 -30.28 -23.19 -7.17
C ILE A 36 -29.77 -21.87 -7.78
N VAL A 37 -28.77 -21.25 -7.16
CA VAL A 37 -28.23 -19.98 -7.64
C VAL A 37 -27.37 -20.17 -8.90
N THR A 38 -26.57 -21.23 -8.98
CA THR A 38 -25.60 -21.45 -10.08
C THR A 38 -26.19 -22.18 -11.29
N GLU A 39 -27.09 -23.12 -11.08
CA GLU A 39 -27.69 -24.01 -12.10
C GLU A 39 -29.17 -23.71 -12.35
N GLY A 40 -29.87 -23.08 -11.40
CA GLY A 40 -31.33 -22.94 -11.39
C GLY A 40 -32.04 -24.11 -10.70
N ASP A 41 -33.38 -24.08 -10.68
CA ASP A 41 -34.24 -25.17 -10.21
C ASP A 41 -35.45 -25.33 -11.15
N ALA A 42 -35.37 -26.35 -12.02
CA ALA A 42 -36.43 -26.65 -12.99
C ALA A 42 -37.76 -27.05 -12.31
N SER A 43 -37.73 -27.57 -11.08
CA SER A 43 -38.96 -27.92 -10.34
C SER A 43 -39.73 -26.70 -9.83
N LEU A 44 -39.06 -25.55 -9.79
CA LEU A 44 -39.60 -24.27 -9.34
C LEU A 44 -39.70 -23.25 -10.49
N ASP A 45 -39.44 -23.65 -11.73
CA ASP A 45 -39.34 -22.77 -12.90
C ASP A 45 -38.37 -21.59 -12.68
N LEU A 46 -37.24 -21.87 -12.02
CA LEU A 46 -36.20 -20.89 -11.73
C LEU A 46 -34.98 -21.16 -12.60
N GLY A 47 -34.61 -20.20 -13.45
CA GLY A 47 -33.32 -20.21 -14.14
C GLY A 47 -32.16 -19.86 -13.18
N PRO A 48 -30.90 -20.09 -13.59
CA PRO A 48 -29.73 -19.68 -12.82
C PRO A 48 -29.73 -18.16 -12.62
N VAL A 49 -29.24 -17.73 -11.46
CA VAL A 49 -29.12 -16.31 -11.14
C VAL A 49 -27.82 -15.78 -11.74
N THR A 50 -27.86 -14.59 -12.35
CA THR A 50 -26.63 -13.90 -12.75
C THR A 50 -25.82 -13.53 -11.50
N ILE A 51 -24.69 -14.20 -11.29
CA ILE A 51 -23.78 -13.93 -10.18
C ILE A 51 -22.75 -12.90 -10.63
N ALA A 52 -22.72 -11.73 -9.98
CA ALA A 52 -21.70 -10.73 -10.25
C ALA A 52 -20.32 -11.19 -9.74
N LEU A 53 -19.26 -10.81 -10.45
CA LEU A 53 -17.88 -11.00 -9.99
C LEU A 53 -17.66 -10.23 -8.68
N TYR A 54 -16.84 -10.81 -7.80
CA TYR A 54 -16.36 -10.10 -6.62
C TYR A 54 -15.49 -8.92 -7.06
N VAL A 55 -15.82 -7.73 -6.57
CA VAL A 55 -15.00 -6.52 -6.71
C VAL A 55 -14.51 -6.18 -5.31
N PRO A 56 -13.20 -6.24 -5.01
CA PRO A 56 -12.68 -5.82 -3.72
C PRO A 56 -13.03 -4.36 -3.47
N PRO A 57 -13.25 -3.96 -2.20
CA PRO A 57 -13.42 -2.56 -1.89
C PRO A 57 -12.17 -1.79 -2.35
N ALA A 58 -12.37 -0.55 -2.82
CA ALA A 58 -11.25 0.32 -3.13
C ALA A 58 -10.37 0.49 -1.88
N PRO A 59 -9.03 0.41 -2.00
CA PRO A 59 -8.15 0.59 -0.87
C PRO A 59 -8.35 1.98 -0.24
N ALA A 60 -8.18 2.05 1.07
CA ALA A 60 -8.19 3.32 1.79
C ALA A 60 -6.85 4.04 1.61
N ALA A 61 -6.87 5.38 1.66
CA ALA A 61 -5.65 6.20 1.66
C ALA A 61 -4.65 5.80 2.77
N GLU A 62 -5.15 5.32 3.92
CA GLU A 62 -4.30 4.80 5.00
C GLU A 62 -3.50 3.55 4.62
N GLU A 63 -4.03 2.71 3.72
CA GLU A 63 -3.32 1.52 3.23
C GLU A 63 -2.15 1.91 2.33
N VAL A 64 -2.35 2.92 1.47
CA VAL A 64 -1.28 3.52 0.65
C VAL A 64 -0.20 4.14 1.53
N ARG A 65 -0.59 4.91 2.56
CA ARG A 65 0.36 5.48 3.53
C ARG A 65 1.13 4.41 4.29
N ALA A 66 0.47 3.30 4.66
CA ALA A 66 1.12 2.18 5.34
C ALA A 66 2.16 1.51 4.44
N GLU A 67 1.86 1.36 3.14
CA GLU A 67 2.82 0.82 2.17
C GLU A 67 3.98 1.77 1.90
N ALA A 68 3.74 3.08 1.81
CA ALA A 68 4.80 4.09 1.74
C ALA A 68 5.75 3.97 2.95
N ARG A 69 5.18 3.85 4.17
CA ARG A 69 5.96 3.62 5.40
C ARG A 69 6.77 2.32 5.32
N ARG A 70 6.18 1.22 4.86
CA ARG A 70 6.87 -0.08 4.67
C ARG A 70 8.08 0.07 3.74
N ARG A 71 7.91 0.77 2.62
CA ARG A 71 8.97 1.01 1.63
C ARG A 71 10.07 1.92 2.17
N ILE A 72 9.72 2.98 2.91
CA ILE A 72 10.71 3.84 3.58
C ILE A 72 11.51 3.04 4.63
N MET A 73 10.85 2.18 5.41
CA MET A 73 11.54 1.29 6.33
C MET A 73 12.51 0.36 5.61
N ALA A 74 12.11 -0.25 4.49
CA ALA A 74 12.99 -1.10 3.69
C ALA A 74 14.19 -0.31 3.12
N LEU A 75 13.95 0.89 2.58
CA LEU A 75 14.99 1.77 2.05
C LEU A 75 16.05 2.13 3.11
N MET A 76 15.62 2.41 4.34
CA MET A 76 16.50 2.76 5.45
C MET A 76 17.02 1.55 6.22
N ASN A 77 16.64 0.33 5.84
CA ASN A 77 16.91 -0.91 6.60
C ASN A 77 16.46 -0.82 8.07
N ALA A 78 15.31 -0.16 8.30
CA ALA A 78 14.69 -0.07 9.60
C ALA A 78 13.99 -1.39 9.97
N ARG A 79 13.98 -1.72 11.26
CA ARG A 79 13.37 -2.95 11.78
C ARG A 79 11.89 -2.73 12.14
N ASP A 80 11.59 -1.52 12.59
CA ASP A 80 10.29 -1.05 13.04
C ASP A 80 10.29 0.49 12.95
N GLU A 81 9.13 1.11 13.24
CA GLU A 81 8.97 2.56 13.15
C GLU A 81 9.87 3.34 14.12
N ARG A 82 10.16 2.79 15.31
CA ARG A 82 11.04 3.46 16.30
C ARG A 82 12.48 3.44 15.82
N HIS A 83 12.92 2.33 15.23
CA HIS A 83 14.22 2.23 14.59
C HIS A 83 14.32 3.21 13.41
N LEU A 84 13.27 3.30 12.58
CA LEU A 84 13.21 4.26 11.48
C LEU A 84 13.38 5.70 11.98
N GLN A 85 12.64 6.10 13.01
CA GLN A 85 12.75 7.44 13.62
C GLN A 85 14.17 7.73 14.12
N SER A 86 14.81 6.73 14.75
CA SER A 86 16.19 6.86 15.22
C SER A 86 17.18 7.08 14.07
N LEU A 87 17.04 6.31 12.99
CA LEU A 87 17.88 6.44 11.79
C LEU A 87 17.69 7.80 11.11
N ILE A 88 16.46 8.28 10.99
CA ILE A 88 16.15 9.61 10.44
C ILE A 88 16.83 10.70 11.28
N LEU A 89 16.75 10.61 12.60
CA LEU A 89 17.38 11.58 13.50
C LEU A 89 18.90 11.59 13.37
N ASP A 90 19.52 10.41 13.28
CA ASP A 90 20.98 10.30 13.16
C ASP A 90 21.48 10.81 11.81
N VAL A 91 20.80 10.45 10.71
CA VAL A 91 21.08 10.96 9.37
C VAL A 91 20.90 12.49 9.31
N THR A 92 19.83 13.01 9.90
CA THR A 92 19.56 14.47 9.94
C THR A 92 20.66 15.20 10.71
N ARG A 93 21.07 14.68 11.87
CA ARG A 93 22.17 15.26 12.65
C ARG A 93 23.49 15.24 11.89
N GLU A 94 23.79 14.15 11.17
CA GLU A 94 24.97 14.04 10.33
C GLU A 94 24.95 15.07 9.19
N ALA A 95 23.83 15.17 8.48
CA ALA A 95 23.65 16.13 7.39
C ALA A 95 23.84 17.58 7.87
N VAL A 96 23.25 17.95 9.02
CA VAL A 96 23.41 19.28 9.62
C VAL A 96 24.86 19.55 10.01
N ARG A 97 25.57 18.58 10.59
CA ARG A 97 27.00 18.74 10.93
C ARG A 97 27.86 18.99 9.69
N LEU A 98 27.63 18.22 8.63
CA LEU A 98 28.34 18.40 7.36
C LEU A 98 28.02 19.77 6.75
N GLN A 99 26.75 20.17 6.71
CA GLN A 99 26.36 21.47 6.16
C GLN A 99 26.95 22.64 6.97
N ASN A 100 26.97 22.56 8.30
CA ASN A 100 27.60 23.57 9.14
C ASN A 100 29.12 23.65 8.91
N LYS A 101 29.79 22.53 8.70
CA LYS A 101 31.22 22.52 8.34
C LYS A 101 31.46 23.22 7.00
N LYS A 102 30.62 22.95 6.00
CA LYS A 102 30.67 23.62 4.69
C LYS A 102 30.44 25.12 4.82
N LEU A 103 29.46 25.53 5.61
CA LEU A 103 29.15 26.94 5.85
C LEU A 103 30.33 27.67 6.50
N LYS A 104 30.92 27.11 7.56
CA LYS A 104 32.10 27.69 8.23
C LYS A 104 33.30 27.87 7.29
N TYR A 105 33.52 26.91 6.38
CA TYR A 105 34.55 27.03 5.35
C TYR A 105 34.25 28.11 4.31
N ILE A 106 32.98 28.29 3.94
CA ILE A 106 32.55 29.34 3.01
C ILE A 106 32.72 30.71 3.66
N GLU A 107 32.34 30.86 4.94
CA GLU A 107 32.46 32.10 5.72
C GLU A 107 33.92 32.47 6.00
N ASP A 108 34.75 31.48 6.34
CA ASP A 108 36.17 31.66 6.58
C ASP A 108 36.97 30.45 6.08
N ARG A 109 37.76 30.67 5.03
CA ARG A 109 38.57 29.66 4.34
C ARG A 109 39.73 29.13 5.18
N SER A 110 40.01 29.71 6.34
CA SER A 110 40.95 29.17 7.31
C SER A 110 40.39 27.92 8.04
N ASN A 111 39.06 27.77 8.09
CA ASN A 111 38.41 26.57 8.60
C ASN A 111 38.61 25.38 7.65
N PRO A 112 38.64 24.14 8.14
CA PRO A 112 38.70 22.97 7.28
C PRO A 112 37.38 22.76 6.53
N GLY A 113 37.45 22.72 5.20
CA GLY A 113 36.35 22.30 4.34
C GLY A 113 36.04 20.80 4.44
N TRP A 114 35.15 20.31 3.57
CA TRP A 114 34.90 18.87 3.45
C TRP A 114 36.13 18.15 2.90
N THR A 115 36.45 17.04 3.53
CA THR A 115 37.28 15.99 2.94
C THR A 115 36.53 15.29 1.82
N ALA A 116 37.24 14.58 0.94
CA ALA A 116 36.60 13.80 -0.12
C ALA A 116 35.58 12.77 0.43
N ARG A 117 35.89 12.17 1.58
CA ARG A 117 34.98 11.23 2.26
C ARG A 117 33.71 11.91 2.77
N GLU A 118 33.83 13.09 3.36
CA GLU A 118 32.68 13.87 3.83
C GLU A 118 31.80 14.35 2.68
N ALA A 119 32.41 14.76 1.56
CA ALA A 119 31.68 15.12 0.36
C ALA A 119 30.90 13.93 -0.23
N ALA A 120 31.53 12.75 -0.31
CA ALA A 120 30.86 11.52 -0.74
C ALA A 120 29.70 11.16 0.20
N ARG A 121 29.92 11.25 1.51
CA ARG A 121 28.88 10.98 2.50
C ARG A 121 27.72 11.97 2.40
N ALA A 122 27.98 13.26 2.22
CA ALA A 122 26.93 14.25 2.01
C ALA A 122 26.07 13.92 0.77
N ALA A 123 26.70 13.47 -0.32
CA ALA A 123 25.99 13.05 -1.53
C ALA A 123 25.14 11.79 -1.31
N GLU A 124 25.60 10.83 -0.51
CA GLU A 124 24.79 9.67 -0.10
C GLU A 124 23.57 10.08 0.70
N LEU A 125 23.72 11.00 1.66
CA LEU A 125 22.62 11.49 2.48
C LEU A 125 21.58 12.24 1.62
N GLU A 126 22.02 13.07 0.69
CA GLU A 126 21.14 13.75 -0.26
C GLU A 126 20.40 12.74 -1.17
N LYS A 127 21.08 11.71 -1.66
CA LYS A 127 20.45 10.66 -2.47
C LYS A 127 19.37 9.91 -1.67
N LEU A 128 19.64 9.63 -0.40
CA LEU A 128 18.69 8.98 0.50
C LEU A 128 17.47 9.85 0.75
N ASP A 129 17.66 11.14 1.03
CA ASP A 129 16.59 12.12 1.21
C ASP A 129 15.68 12.20 -0.01
N ARG A 130 16.26 12.34 -1.22
CA ARG A 130 15.50 12.34 -2.47
C ARG A 130 14.69 11.06 -2.69
N ALA A 131 15.23 9.91 -2.31
CA ALA A 131 14.50 8.64 -2.42
C ALA A 131 13.31 8.57 -1.45
N ILE A 132 13.47 9.09 -0.22
CA ILE A 132 12.38 9.19 0.75
C ILE A 132 11.29 10.15 0.24
N GLU A 133 11.68 11.33 -0.27
CA GLU A 133 10.73 12.30 -0.80
C GLU A 133 10.00 11.76 -2.03
N ALA A 134 10.67 11.05 -2.93
CA ALA A 134 10.01 10.39 -4.06
C ALA A 134 8.92 9.42 -3.60
N LEU A 135 9.17 8.59 -2.58
CA LEU A 135 8.17 7.69 -2.01
C LEU A 135 6.99 8.46 -1.39
N ARG A 136 7.25 9.58 -0.71
CA ARG A 136 6.20 10.45 -0.14
C ARG A 136 5.35 11.10 -1.22
N THR A 137 5.98 11.58 -2.30
CA THR A 137 5.28 12.15 -3.44
C THR A 137 4.39 11.10 -4.10
N ARG A 138 4.90 9.89 -4.37
CA ARG A 138 4.10 8.78 -4.92
C ARG A 138 2.92 8.39 -4.02
N SER A 139 3.13 8.34 -2.69
CA SER A 139 2.04 8.11 -1.74
C SER A 139 0.95 9.17 -1.90
N ALA A 140 1.32 10.45 -1.88
CA ALA A 140 0.36 11.55 -2.00
C ALA A 140 -0.41 11.52 -3.33
N GLU A 141 0.26 11.17 -4.44
CA GLU A 141 -0.38 11.01 -5.76
C GLU A 141 -1.44 9.88 -5.76
N MET A 142 -1.18 8.78 -5.03
CA MET A 142 -2.09 7.63 -4.96
C MET A 142 -3.23 7.79 -3.95
N GLU A 143 -3.06 8.60 -2.91
CA GLU A 143 -4.03 8.72 -1.81
C GLU A 143 -5.40 9.27 -2.26
N GLU A 144 -5.47 10.06 -3.33
CA GLU A 144 -6.71 10.60 -3.87
C GLU A 144 -7.55 9.52 -4.57
N ASN A 145 -6.89 8.62 -5.31
CA ASN A 145 -7.53 7.50 -6.01
C ASN A 145 -6.65 6.24 -5.92
N PRO A 146 -6.71 5.52 -4.78
CA PRO A 146 -5.85 4.36 -4.57
C PRO A 146 -6.09 3.26 -5.60
N PRO A 147 -5.07 2.84 -6.36
CA PRO A 147 -5.19 1.70 -7.24
C PRO A 147 -5.39 0.43 -6.42
N VAL A 148 -6.21 -0.51 -6.91
CA VAL A 148 -6.50 -1.79 -6.22
C VAL A 148 -5.22 -2.58 -5.93
N ASP A 149 -4.22 -2.42 -6.79
CA ASP A 149 -2.90 -3.04 -6.73
C ASP A 149 -1.80 -2.05 -6.32
N TYR A 150 -2.12 -1.07 -5.45
CA TYR A 150 -1.17 -0.05 -4.96
C TYR A 150 0.14 -0.59 -4.38
N ALA A 151 0.21 -1.86 -3.99
CA ALA A 151 1.44 -2.49 -3.52
C ALA A 151 2.42 -2.88 -4.65
N ASP A 152 2.00 -2.86 -5.91
CA ASP A 152 2.84 -3.19 -7.07
C ASP A 152 3.95 -2.14 -7.27
N ASP A 153 5.19 -2.60 -7.46
CA ASP A 153 6.37 -1.76 -7.65
C ASP A 153 6.25 -0.77 -8.81
N ARG A 154 5.38 -1.03 -9.80
CA ARG A 154 5.12 -0.10 -10.90
C ARG A 154 4.64 1.29 -10.46
N TYR A 155 4.04 1.40 -9.28
CA TYR A 155 3.55 2.66 -8.72
C TYR A 155 4.60 3.44 -7.91
N TRP A 156 5.73 2.80 -7.58
CA TRP A 156 6.72 3.34 -6.64
C TRP A 156 8.09 3.62 -7.25
N ASN A 157 8.27 3.30 -8.53
CA ASN A 157 9.48 3.55 -9.30
C ASN A 157 9.46 4.88 -10.08
#